data_AF-A0A9E3DS71-F1
#
_entry.id   AF-A0A9E3DS71-F1
#
_cell.length_a   1.000
_cell.length_b   1.000
_cell.length_c   1.000
_cell.angle_alpha   90.00
_cell.angle_beta   90.00
_cell.angle_gamma   90.00
#
_symmetry.space_group_name_H-M   'P 1'
#
loop_
_entity.id
_entity.type
_entity.pdbx_description
1 polymer ?
#
loop_
_entity_poly.entity_id
_entity_poly.type
_entity_poly.pdbx_seq_one_letter_code
_entity_poly.pdbx_strand_id
1 'polypeptide(L)'
;MRVKTGMWPGPVLIGLAAAVVMAVPASAAGHRSPPGSSSAAYGSTVVGHVYVNDNTAGTNTIGAFDRHADGTLTPEAGSPFDAGGAGTGNGLADQGAIQISPDGRYVLAVDAGSNQISVLRIRHDGSLRLVHDGVVSSGGVLPDSIAIHDDLVYVANSGNGGSN
;
A
#
# COMPACT_ATOMS: atom_id res chain seq x y z
N MET A 1 14.76 -26.28 -19.74
CA MET A 1 13.73 -26.99 -18.96
C MET A 1 12.40 -26.81 -19.68
N ARG A 2 11.64 -27.89 -19.91
CA ARG A 2 10.49 -27.92 -20.84
C ARG A 2 9.26 -27.22 -20.22
N VAL A 3 8.68 -26.27 -20.95
CA VAL A 3 7.39 -25.65 -20.64
C VAL A 3 6.26 -26.59 -21.07
N LYS A 4 5.33 -26.88 -20.16
CA LYS A 4 4.07 -27.58 -20.47
C LYS A 4 2.94 -26.56 -20.43
N THR A 5 2.26 -26.37 -21.55
CA THR A 5 1.04 -25.56 -21.65
C THR A 5 -0.18 -26.49 -21.63
N GLY A 6 -1.03 -26.33 -20.62
CA GLY A 6 -2.35 -26.97 -20.55
C GLY A 6 -3.43 -25.93 -20.90
N MET A 7 -4.19 -26.18 -21.96
CA MET A 7 -5.39 -25.44 -22.33
C MET A 7 -6.59 -25.94 -21.51
N TRP A 8 -7.30 -25.05 -20.82
CA TRP A 8 -8.63 -25.33 -20.25
C TRP A 8 -9.70 -24.48 -20.95
N PRO A 9 -10.88 -25.05 -21.28
CA PRO A 9 -11.94 -24.33 -21.98
C PRO A 9 -12.85 -23.53 -21.03
N GLY A 10 -13.13 -22.28 -21.42
CA GLY A 10 -14.47 -21.63 -21.45
C GLY A 10 -15.23 -21.32 -20.14
N PRO A 11 -15.84 -20.11 -20.01
CA PRO A 11 -16.49 -19.66 -18.79
C PRO A 11 -17.95 -20.15 -18.66
N VAL A 12 -18.40 -20.37 -17.43
CA VAL A 12 -19.81 -20.60 -17.07
C VAL A 12 -20.36 -19.33 -16.43
N LEU A 13 -21.37 -18.72 -17.04
CA LEU A 13 -22.22 -17.69 -16.43
C LEU A 13 -23.14 -18.33 -15.38
N ILE A 14 -23.23 -17.72 -14.20
CA ILE A 14 -24.28 -17.99 -13.21
C ILE A 14 -24.94 -16.66 -12.83
N GLY A 15 -26.27 -16.64 -12.93
CA GLY A 15 -27.10 -15.44 -12.84
C GLY A 15 -27.20 -14.83 -11.43
N LEU A 16 -27.47 -13.52 -11.40
CA LEU A 16 -27.87 -12.83 -10.16
C LEU A 16 -29.40 -12.88 -10.00
N ALA A 17 -29.84 -13.46 -8.89
CA ALA A 17 -31.18 -13.33 -8.37
C ALA A 17 -31.30 -12.04 -7.52
N ALA A 18 -32.45 -11.37 -7.64
CA ALA A 18 -32.80 -10.16 -6.90
C ALA A 18 -33.07 -10.46 -5.41
N ALA A 19 -32.68 -9.53 -4.53
CA ALA A 19 -33.14 -9.47 -3.15
C ALA A 19 -33.57 -8.04 -2.80
N VAL A 20 -34.86 -7.90 -2.49
CA VAL A 20 -35.47 -6.72 -1.85
C VAL A 20 -35.14 -6.77 -0.36
N VAL A 21 -34.68 -5.66 0.23
CA VAL A 21 -34.61 -5.49 1.69
C VAL A 21 -35.43 -4.27 2.09
N MET A 22 -36.38 -4.53 3.00
CA MET A 22 -37.23 -3.57 3.70
C MET A 22 -36.44 -2.72 4.70
N ALA A 23 -36.88 -1.47 4.88
CA ALA A 23 -36.27 -0.45 5.73
C ALA A 23 -36.41 -0.71 7.25
N VAL A 24 -35.51 -0.09 8.04
CA VAL A 24 -35.74 0.22 9.47
C VAL A 24 -35.31 1.67 9.72
N PRO A 25 -36.18 2.55 10.27
CA PRO A 25 -35.76 3.88 10.68
C PRO A 25 -35.02 3.82 12.02
N ALA A 26 -33.75 4.24 12.05
CA ALA A 26 -33.00 4.40 13.30
C ALA A 26 -33.51 5.65 14.05
N SER A 27 -34.15 5.44 15.19
CA SER A 27 -34.50 6.51 16.12
C SER A 27 -33.24 7.00 16.85
N ALA A 28 -32.95 8.30 16.77
CA ALA A 28 -31.82 8.92 17.45
C ALA A 28 -32.07 9.00 18.97
N ALA A 29 -31.49 8.07 19.73
CA ALA A 29 -31.35 8.21 21.18
C ALA A 29 -30.03 8.95 21.48
N GLY A 30 -30.15 10.21 21.92
CA GLY A 30 -29.02 11.05 22.27
C GLY A 30 -28.23 10.46 23.46
N HIS A 31 -27.00 10.03 23.21
CA HIS A 31 -26.07 9.64 24.25
C HIS A 31 -25.39 10.91 24.77
N ARG A 32 -25.73 11.35 25.98
CA ARG A 32 -24.96 12.37 26.70
C ARG A 32 -23.63 11.74 27.10
N SER A 33 -22.54 12.16 26.47
CA SER A 33 -21.20 11.82 26.93
C SER A 33 -20.97 12.41 28.32
N PRO A 34 -20.50 11.65 29.32
CA PRO A 34 -19.93 12.25 30.52
C PRO A 34 -18.69 13.09 30.13
N PRO A 35 -18.34 14.15 30.87
CA PRO A 35 -17.06 14.80 30.69
C PRO A 35 -15.97 13.79 31.06
N GLY A 36 -15.44 13.11 30.05
CA GLY A 36 -14.27 12.26 30.18
C GLY A 36 -13.11 13.15 30.59
N SER A 37 -12.63 12.92 31.81
CA SER A 37 -11.44 13.55 32.36
C SER A 37 -10.33 13.46 31.33
N SER A 38 -9.80 14.62 30.92
CA SER A 38 -8.56 14.70 30.15
C SER A 38 -7.46 14.05 30.98
N SER A 39 -7.22 12.76 30.77
CA SER A 39 -5.94 12.18 31.12
C SER A 39 -4.93 12.97 30.31
N ALA A 40 -4.09 13.76 30.97
CA ALA A 40 -2.88 14.26 30.35
C ALA A 40 -2.21 13.05 29.70
N ALA A 41 -2.23 13.00 28.37
CA ALA A 41 -1.58 11.96 27.62
C ALA A 41 -0.10 12.05 27.99
N TYR A 42 0.36 11.15 28.84
CA TYR A 42 1.76 10.74 28.75
C TYR A 42 1.91 10.30 27.30
N GLY A 43 2.58 11.12 26.49
CA GLY A 43 2.70 10.90 25.05
C GLY A 43 3.05 9.44 24.82
N SER A 44 2.13 8.71 24.20
CA SER A 44 2.29 7.28 23.98
C SER A 44 3.57 7.07 23.19
N THR A 45 4.38 6.10 23.59
CA THR A 45 5.69 5.89 22.97
C THR A 45 5.51 5.43 21.54
N VAL A 46 6.37 5.90 20.63
CA VAL A 46 6.45 5.36 19.27
C VAL A 46 6.99 3.93 19.33
N VAL A 47 6.26 2.99 18.73
CA VAL A 47 6.58 1.55 18.72
C VAL A 47 6.81 1.01 17.30
N GLY A 48 6.76 1.87 16.29
CA GLY A 48 7.04 1.53 14.91
C GLY A 48 6.54 2.62 13.97
N HIS A 49 6.57 2.33 12.67
CA HIS A 49 6.15 3.26 11.62
C HIS A 49 5.16 2.59 10.67
N VAL A 50 4.33 3.40 10.02
CA VAL A 50 3.39 2.99 8.97
C VAL A 50 3.73 3.77 7.71
N TYR A 51 3.82 3.06 6.58
CA TYR A 51 4.08 3.63 5.27
C TYR A 51 2.89 3.39 4.33
N VAL A 52 2.56 4.39 3.53
CA VAL A 52 1.47 4.36 2.55
C VAL A 52 2.02 4.81 1.21
N ASN A 53 1.85 3.99 0.17
CA ASN A 53 2.13 4.43 -1.20
C ASN A 53 0.98 5.33 -1.65
N ASP A 54 1.25 6.62 -1.83
CA ASP A 54 0.22 7.59 -2.22
C ASP A 54 -0.15 7.46 -3.72
N ASN A 55 0.71 6.79 -4.50
CA ASN A 55 0.61 6.68 -5.96
C ASN A 55 0.45 8.04 -6.65
N THR A 56 1.11 9.08 -6.12
CA THR A 56 1.01 10.46 -6.58
C THR A 56 1.34 10.60 -8.07
N ALA A 57 0.47 11.28 -8.83
CA ALA A 57 0.69 11.52 -10.26
C ALA A 57 1.93 12.38 -10.50
N GLY A 58 2.74 12.02 -11.50
CA GLY A 58 4.08 12.58 -11.62
C GLY A 58 4.99 11.87 -10.63
N THR A 59 5.84 12.58 -9.89
CA THR A 59 6.70 11.96 -8.87
C THR A 59 5.84 11.28 -7.80
N ASN A 60 5.98 9.97 -7.67
CA ASN A 60 5.28 9.21 -6.65
C ASN A 60 5.82 9.55 -5.25
N THR A 61 4.96 9.47 -4.24
CA THR A 61 5.29 9.77 -2.85
C THR A 61 4.85 8.65 -1.91
N ILE A 62 5.55 8.55 -0.79
CA ILE A 62 5.21 7.63 0.29
C ILE A 62 4.96 8.43 1.57
N GLY A 63 3.71 8.41 2.03
CA GLY A 63 3.35 8.92 3.34
C GLY A 63 3.92 8.02 4.45
N ALA A 64 4.49 8.63 5.48
CA ALA A 64 4.99 7.95 6.67
C ALA A 64 4.37 8.52 7.95
N PHE A 65 4.12 7.64 8.91
CA PHE A 65 3.54 7.96 10.21
C PHE A 65 4.26 7.20 11.32
N ASP A 66 4.49 7.87 12.44
CA ASP A 66 4.82 7.22 13.69
C ASP A 66 3.60 6.50 14.25
N ARG A 67 3.77 5.22 14.59
CA ARG A 67 2.76 4.42 15.26
C ARG A 67 3.03 4.37 16.75
N HIS A 68 2.10 4.90 17.52
CA HIS A 68 2.18 4.91 18.97
C HIS A 68 1.67 3.59 19.58
N ALA A 69 2.09 3.31 20.82
CA ALA A 69 1.72 2.11 21.56
C ALA A 69 0.19 1.95 21.78
N ASP A 70 -0.54 3.07 21.80
CA ASP A 70 -2.00 3.12 21.90
C ASP A 70 -2.71 2.96 20.54
N GLY A 71 -1.95 2.80 19.45
CA GLY A 71 -2.45 2.65 18.10
C GLY A 71 -2.72 3.97 17.36
N THR A 72 -2.52 5.13 17.98
CA THR A 72 -2.60 6.41 17.27
C THR A 72 -1.45 6.56 16.27
N LEU A 73 -1.69 7.36 15.22
CA LEU A 73 -0.71 7.68 14.19
C LEU A 73 -0.44 9.18 14.18
N THR A 74 0.82 9.58 14.16
CA THR A 74 1.21 10.98 13.88
C THR A 74 2.06 11.05 12.61
N PRO A 75 1.85 12.04 11.74
CA PRO A 75 2.69 12.21 10.55
C PRO A 75 4.17 12.31 10.94
N GLU A 76 5.01 11.55 10.24
CA GLU A 76 6.46 11.61 10.46
C GLU A 76 7.02 12.92 9.90
N ALA A 77 8.08 13.45 10.53
CA ALA A 77 8.76 14.63 10.03
C ALA A 77 9.37 14.37 8.64
N GLY A 78 9.06 15.23 7.67
CA GLY A 78 9.52 15.08 6.28
C GLY A 78 8.62 14.20 5.40
N SER A 79 7.55 13.64 5.94
CA SER A 79 6.49 12.98 5.19
C SER A 79 5.64 13.99 4.38
N PRO A 80 5.22 13.67 3.14
CA PRO A 80 5.54 12.44 2.43
C PRO A 80 6.94 12.49 1.79
N PHE A 81 7.53 11.32 1.55
CA PHE A 81 8.86 11.18 0.94
C PHE A 81 8.76 10.88 -0.56
N ASP A 82 9.65 11.44 -1.37
CA ASP A 82 9.73 11.12 -2.80
C ASP A 82 10.16 9.65 -3.00
N ALA A 83 9.35 8.88 -3.71
CA ALA A 83 9.67 7.49 -4.07
C ALA A 83 10.72 7.44 -5.20
N GLY A 84 10.63 8.37 -6.15
CA GLY A 84 11.53 8.49 -7.29
C GLY A 84 10.85 8.18 -8.62
N GLY A 85 10.20 7.02 -8.72
CA GLY A 85 9.35 6.67 -9.86
C GLY A 85 8.08 7.53 -9.94
N ALA A 86 7.23 7.23 -10.92
CA ALA A 86 5.99 7.96 -11.14
C ALA A 86 4.72 7.17 -10.81
N GLY A 87 3.79 7.80 -10.10
CA GLY A 87 2.48 7.24 -9.83
C GLY A 87 1.45 7.65 -10.89
N THR A 88 0.26 7.05 -10.84
CA THR A 88 -0.84 7.40 -11.76
C THR A 88 -1.79 8.46 -11.20
N GLY A 89 -1.70 8.77 -9.91
CA GLY A 89 -2.63 9.62 -9.16
C GLY A 89 -3.97 8.97 -8.84
N ASN A 90 -4.17 7.71 -9.22
CA ASN A 90 -5.38 6.95 -8.95
C ASN A 90 -5.14 5.93 -7.83
N GLY A 91 -6.21 5.40 -7.23
CA GLY A 91 -6.06 4.25 -6.34
C GLY A 91 -5.48 3.04 -7.08
N LEU A 92 -4.62 2.28 -6.40
CA LEU A 92 -4.11 1.00 -6.92
C LEU A 92 -5.14 -0.08 -6.65
N ALA A 93 -5.27 -1.04 -7.57
CA ALA A 93 -6.29 -2.07 -7.50
C ALA A 93 -6.01 -3.15 -6.44
N ASP A 94 -4.81 -3.13 -5.83
CA ASP A 94 -4.33 -4.16 -4.90
C ASP A 94 -3.68 -3.51 -3.64
N GLN A 95 -3.81 -4.20 -2.51
CA GLN A 95 -3.18 -3.83 -1.23
C GLN A 95 -1.67 -4.14 -1.21
N GLY A 96 -1.17 -4.93 -2.17
CA GLY A 96 0.25 -5.27 -2.32
C GLY A 96 1.12 -4.18 -2.96
N ALA A 97 0.59 -2.97 -3.19
CA ALA A 97 1.28 -1.85 -3.81
C ALA A 97 2.55 -1.34 -3.08
N ILE A 98 2.73 -1.75 -1.83
CA ILE A 98 3.86 -1.40 -0.98
C ILE A 98 4.23 -2.60 -0.12
N GLN A 99 5.52 -2.87 0.04
CA GLN A 99 6.04 -3.96 0.89
C GLN A 99 7.23 -3.47 1.70
N ILE A 100 7.36 -3.98 2.92
CA ILE A 100 8.58 -3.83 3.72
C ILE A 100 9.40 -5.12 3.55
N SER A 101 10.70 -5.00 3.35
CA SER A 101 11.59 -6.16 3.27
C SER A 101 11.57 -6.95 4.59
N PRO A 102 11.75 -8.29 4.58
CA PRO A 102 11.69 -9.11 5.79
C PRO A 102 12.65 -8.70 6.92
N ASP A 103 13.76 -8.06 6.58
CA ASP A 103 14.74 -7.52 7.53
C ASP A 103 14.39 -6.12 8.07
N GLY A 104 13.27 -5.54 7.64
CA GLY A 104 12.79 -4.22 8.06
C GLY A 104 13.62 -3.05 7.56
N ARG A 105 14.53 -3.25 6.60
CA ARG A 105 15.48 -2.21 6.16
C ARG A 105 15.03 -1.41 4.94
N TYR A 106 14.07 -1.92 4.18
CA TYR A 106 13.64 -1.31 2.92
C TYR A 106 12.11 -1.27 2.79
N VAL A 107 11.61 -0.22 2.16
CA VAL A 107 10.27 -0.13 1.60
C VAL A 107 10.39 -0.24 0.08
N LEU A 108 9.57 -1.11 -0.51
CA LEU A 108 9.39 -1.23 -1.95
C LEU A 108 7.98 -0.72 -2.29
N ALA A 109 7.87 0.16 -3.28
CA ALA A 109 6.59 0.73 -3.72
C ALA A 109 6.43 0.58 -5.23
N VAL A 110 5.23 0.28 -5.70
CA VAL A 110 4.92 0.32 -7.13
C VAL A 110 4.81 1.76 -7.60
N ASP A 111 5.40 2.03 -8.76
CA ASP A 111 5.33 3.31 -9.47
C ASP A 111 4.63 3.09 -10.80
N ALA A 112 3.31 2.87 -10.69
CA ALA A 112 2.47 2.42 -11.78
C ALA A 112 2.54 3.33 -13.02
N GLY A 113 2.64 4.65 -12.82
CA GLY A 113 2.72 5.63 -13.90
C GLY A 113 4.01 5.56 -14.71
N SER A 114 5.08 5.03 -14.13
CA SER A 114 6.39 4.85 -14.80
C SER A 114 6.72 3.39 -15.18
N ASN A 115 5.84 2.43 -14.88
CA ASN A 115 6.10 0.99 -15.05
C ASN A 115 7.35 0.51 -14.28
N GLN A 116 7.53 1.03 -13.07
CA GLN A 116 8.70 0.80 -12.23
C GLN A 116 8.28 0.43 -10.81
N ILE A 117 9.26 0.04 -10.01
CA ILE A 117 9.18 -0.01 -8.55
C ILE A 117 10.30 0.86 -7.97
N SER A 118 10.04 1.48 -6.82
CA SER A 118 11.04 2.24 -6.06
C SER A 118 11.44 1.49 -4.81
N VAL A 119 12.74 1.48 -4.52
CA VAL A 119 13.34 0.87 -3.33
C VAL A 119 13.93 1.97 -2.45
N LEU A 120 13.33 2.18 -1.28
CA LEU A 120 13.75 3.17 -0.31
C LEU A 120 14.31 2.47 0.92
N ARG A 121 15.43 2.98 1.43
CA ARG A 121 15.98 2.56 2.73
C ARG A 121 15.18 3.24 3.85
N ILE A 122 14.76 2.44 4.81
CA ILE A 122 14.26 2.89 6.10
C ILE A 122 15.46 3.30 6.96
N ARG A 123 15.49 4.55 7.42
CA ARG A 123 16.48 5.03 8.37
C ARG A 123 16.08 4.68 9.80
N HIS A 124 17.01 4.83 10.73
CA HIS A 124 16.79 4.50 12.13
C HIS A 124 15.64 5.31 12.77
N ASP A 125 15.36 6.51 12.26
CA ASP A 125 14.27 7.39 12.71
C ASP A 125 12.92 7.13 12.02
N GLY A 126 12.84 6.14 11.13
CA GLY A 126 11.65 5.87 10.31
C GLY A 126 11.70 6.50 8.92
N SER A 127 12.54 7.53 8.73
CA SER A 127 12.50 8.31 7.50
C SER A 127 12.99 7.53 6.30
N LEU A 128 12.43 7.85 5.13
CA LEU A 128 12.76 7.13 3.90
C LEU A 128 13.84 7.86 3.10
N ARG A 129 14.72 7.09 2.49
CA ARG A 129 15.68 7.59 1.50
C ARG A 129 15.75 6.63 0.32
N LEU A 130 15.47 7.14 -0.87
CA LEU A 130 15.69 6.40 -2.11
C LEU A 130 17.12 5.83 -2.17
N VAL A 131 17.21 4.53 -2.44
CA VAL A 131 18.50 3.87 -2.67
C VAL A 131 19.08 4.36 -4.00
N HIS A 132 20.40 4.46 -4.10
CA HIS A 132 21.05 4.77 -5.38
C HIS A 132 20.66 3.71 -6.42
N ASP A 133 20.21 4.16 -7.60
CA ASP A 133 19.61 3.31 -8.64
C ASP A 133 18.43 2.44 -8.13
N GLY A 134 17.75 2.91 -7.08
CA GLY A 134 16.63 2.21 -6.44
C GLY A 134 15.32 2.27 -7.22
N VAL A 135 15.28 2.96 -8.36
CA VAL A 135 14.13 2.97 -9.26
C VAL A 135 14.40 1.94 -10.36
N VAL A 136 13.62 0.86 -10.34
CA VAL A 136 13.87 -0.35 -11.14
C VAL A 136 12.66 -0.67 -12.00
N SER A 137 12.87 -1.11 -13.25
CA SER A 137 11.76 -1.55 -14.11
C SER A 137 10.99 -2.70 -13.47
N SER A 138 9.65 -2.67 -13.55
CA SER A 138 8.81 -3.79 -13.11
C SER A 138 8.85 -4.98 -14.07
N GLY A 139 9.47 -4.82 -15.25
CA GLY A 139 9.46 -5.81 -16.32
C GLY A 139 8.12 -5.93 -17.08
N GLY A 140 7.15 -5.07 -16.80
CA GLY A 140 5.83 -5.06 -17.43
C GLY A 140 5.25 -3.65 -17.56
N VAL A 141 3.92 -3.55 -17.56
CA VAL A 141 3.18 -2.28 -17.68
C VAL A 141 2.12 -2.22 -16.59
N LEU A 142 1.99 -1.06 -15.93
CA LEU A 142 1.09 -0.84 -14.79
C LEU A 142 1.30 -1.91 -13.69
N PRO A 143 2.44 -1.89 -12.98
CA PRO A 143 2.62 -2.70 -11.81
C PRO A 143 1.62 -2.32 -10.72
N ASP A 144 0.91 -3.32 -10.18
CA ASP A 144 -0.14 -3.12 -9.17
C ASP A 144 0.26 -3.67 -7.79
N SER A 145 1.03 -4.75 -7.74
CA SER A 145 1.45 -5.35 -6.48
C SER A 145 2.84 -5.97 -6.50
N ILE A 146 3.45 -5.99 -5.31
CA ILE A 146 4.75 -6.55 -5.01
C ILE A 146 4.57 -7.66 -3.98
N ALA A 147 5.28 -8.77 -4.17
CA ALA A 147 5.46 -9.80 -3.15
C ALA A 147 6.95 -10.10 -2.97
N ILE A 148 7.37 -10.39 -1.74
CA ILE A 148 8.76 -10.71 -1.41
C ILE A 148 8.81 -12.12 -0.82
N HIS A 149 9.72 -12.94 -1.33
CA HIS A 149 10.03 -14.25 -0.77
C HIS A 149 11.54 -14.47 -0.82
N ASP A 150 12.16 -14.67 0.34
CA ASP A 150 13.62 -14.72 0.49
C ASP A 150 14.30 -13.50 -0.15
N ASP A 151 15.15 -13.71 -1.16
CA ASP A 151 15.87 -12.70 -1.91
C ASP A 151 15.17 -12.29 -3.22
N LEU A 152 13.97 -12.81 -3.47
CA LEU A 152 13.21 -12.57 -4.68
C LEU A 152 12.09 -11.54 -4.47
N VAL A 153 11.95 -10.65 -5.44
CA VAL A 153 10.86 -9.68 -5.56
C VAL A 153 10.03 -10.06 -6.79
N TYR A 154 8.74 -10.26 -6.58
CA TYR A 154 7.76 -10.53 -7.63
C TYR A 154 6.89 -9.29 -7.82
N VAL A 155 6.60 -8.94 -9.07
CA VAL A 155 5.74 -7.80 -9.41
C VAL A 155 4.63 -8.28 -10.34
N ALA A 156 3.38 -8.07 -9.94
CA ALA A 156 2.22 -8.29 -10.79
C ALA A 156 1.94 -7.03 -11.61
N ASN A 157 1.76 -7.19 -12.92
CA ASN A 157 1.54 -6.09 -13.86
C ASN A 157 0.17 -6.29 -14.53
N SER A 158 -0.72 -5.30 -14.45
CA SER A 158 -2.09 -5.42 -14.98
C SER A 158 -2.27 -4.87 -16.40
N GLY A 159 -1.29 -4.12 -16.92
CA GLY A 159 -1.30 -3.60 -18.27
C GLY A 159 -0.90 -4.64 -19.32
N ASN A 160 -1.26 -4.40 -20.59
CA ASN A 160 -1.01 -5.30 -21.72
C ASN A 160 0.48 -5.40 -22.16
N GLY A 161 1.42 -5.47 -21.22
CA GLY A 161 2.87 -5.35 -21.46
C GLY A 161 3.76 -6.52 -21.04
N GLY A 162 3.22 -7.60 -20.45
CA GLY A 162 3.95 -8.82 -20.12
C GLY A 162 3.94 -9.19 -18.63
N SER A 163 3.62 -10.47 -18.39
CA SER A 163 3.46 -11.20 -17.13
C SER A 163 2.24 -10.82 -16.27
N ASN A 164 1.08 -11.37 -16.69
CA ASN A 164 0.01 -11.81 -15.78
C ASN A 164 0.31 -13.23 -15.29
#